data_AF-A0AAD5FD54-F1
#
_entry.id   AF-A0AAD5FD54-F1
#
_cell.length_a   1.000
_cell.length_b   1.000
_cell.length_c   1.000
_cell.angle_alpha   90.00
_cell.angle_beta   90.00
_cell.angle_gamma   90.00
#
_symmetry.space_group_name_H-M   'P 1'
#
loop_
_entity.id
_entity.type
_entity.pdbx_description
1 polymer ?
#
loop_
_entity_poly.entity_id
_entity_poly.type
_entity_poly.pdbx_seq_one_letter_code
_entity_poly.pdbx_strand_id
1 'polypeptide(L)' 'AWACEEKMIEQYKLLKGVSRGQAIVQYLTLVESLPTYGVHYYKVKDKQGMPWWLGISYRGIGQYDIQDKVKPRR' A
#
# COMPACT_ATOMS: atom_id res chain seq x y z
N ALA A 1 -15.92 -6.07 -18.18
CA ALA A 1 -14.87 -5.10 -18.55
C ALA A 1 -15.43 -3.67 -18.63
N TRP A 2 -16.50 -3.45 -19.40
CA TRP A 2 -17.14 -2.12 -19.61
C TRP A 2 -17.47 -1.32 -18.34
N ALA A 3 -18.03 -1.97 -17.31
CA ALA A 3 -18.43 -1.30 -16.07
C ALA A 3 -17.27 -0.67 -15.27
N CYS A 4 -16.02 -1.08 -15.51
CA CYS A 4 -14.87 -0.46 -14.86
C CYS A 4 -14.45 0.83 -15.60
N GLU A 5 -14.57 0.81 -16.93
CA GLU A 5 -14.23 1.93 -17.81
C GLU A 5 -15.20 3.09 -17.61
N GLU A 6 -16.51 2.83 -17.54
CA GLU A 6 -17.50 3.88 -17.25
C GLU A 6 -17.25 4.58 -15.91
N LYS A 7 -16.95 3.80 -14.86
CA LYS A 7 -16.60 4.35 -13.54
C LYS A 7 -15.33 5.19 -13.60
N MET A 8 -14.32 4.76 -14.34
CA MET A 8 -13.07 5.51 -14.49
C MET A 8 -13.32 6.84 -15.23
N ILE A 9 -14.17 6.83 -16.26
CA ILE A 9 -14.56 8.03 -17.01
C ILE A 9 -15.35 9.01 -16.13
N GLU A 10 -16.27 8.53 -15.29
CA GLU A 10 -16.98 9.36 -14.32
C GLU A 10 -16.04 10.03 -13.33
N GLN A 11 -15.09 9.29 -12.76
CA GLN A 11 -14.08 9.84 -11.84
C GLN A 11 -13.16 10.84 -12.56
N TYR A 12 -12.77 10.57 -13.80
CA TYR A 12 -11.94 11.49 -14.59
C TYR A 12 -12.65 12.82 -14.87
N LYS A 13 -13.96 12.80 -15.15
CA LYS A 13 -14.75 14.03 -15.35
C LYS A 13 -14.72 14.96 -14.12
N LEU A 14 -14.64 14.40 -12.92
CA LEU A 14 -14.52 15.16 -11.66
C LEU A 14 -13.17 15.85 -11.49
N LEU A 15 -12.13 15.42 -12.22
CA LEU A 15 -10.78 15.98 -12.17
C LEU A 15 -10.56 17.12 -13.18
N LYS A 16 -11.60 17.55 -13.91
CA LYS A 16 -11.51 18.69 -14.83
C LYS A 16 -11.06 19.95 -14.09
N GLY A 17 -9.99 20.58 -14.55
CA GLY A 17 -9.42 21.80 -13.96
C GLY A 17 -8.30 21.56 -12.95
N VAL A 18 -8.03 20.30 -12.56
CA VAL A 18 -6.87 19.96 -11.75
C VAL A 18 -5.60 20.03 -12.61
N SER A 19 -4.59 20.75 -12.13
CA SER A 19 -3.29 20.79 -12.80
C SER A 19 -2.61 19.42 -12.73
N ARG A 20 -1.75 19.12 -13.71
CA ARG A 20 -0.99 17.85 -13.72
C ARG A 20 -0.23 17.63 -12.41
N GLY A 21 0.37 18.67 -11.85
CA GLY A 21 1.10 18.59 -10.57
C GLY A 21 0.19 18.21 -9.40
N GLN A 22 -0.97 18.86 -9.28
CA GLN A 22 -1.95 18.54 -8.23
C GLN A 22 -2.50 17.12 -8.38
N ALA A 23 -2.77 16.67 -9.60
CA ALA A 23 -3.23 15.30 -9.86
C ALA A 23 -2.19 14.26 -9.41
N ILE A 24 -0.91 14.52 -9.68
CA ILE A 24 0.20 13.65 -9.23
C ILE A 24 0.28 13.63 -7.70
N VAL A 25 0.23 14.79 -7.05
CA VAL A 25 0.29 14.88 -5.58
C VAL A 25 -0.88 14.13 -4.95
N GLN A 26 -2.12 14.35 -5.42
CA GLN A 26 -3.31 13.66 -4.91
C GLN A 26 -3.20 12.13 -5.05
N TYR A 27 -2.69 11.66 -6.19
CA TYR A 27 -2.45 10.23 -6.40
C TYR A 27 -1.42 9.68 -5.42
N LEU A 28 -0.28 10.37 -5.23
CA LEU A 28 0.76 9.94 -4.30
C LEU A 28 0.26 9.94 -2.85
N THR A 29 -0.52 10.93 -2.43
CA THR A 29 -1.14 10.96 -1.10
C THR A 29 -2.10 9.79 -0.88
N LEU A 30 -2.90 9.43 -1.89
CA LEU A 30 -3.78 8.26 -1.81
C LEU A 30 -2.97 6.98 -1.67
N VAL A 31 -1.93 6.82 -2.48
CA VAL A 31 -1.08 5.63 -2.46
C VAL A 31 -0.31 5.51 -1.13
N GLU A 32 0.16 6.63 -0.57
CA GLU A 32 0.83 6.67 0.74
C GLU A 32 -0.07 6.20 1.89
N SER A 33 -1.39 6.39 1.76
CA SER A 33 -2.35 5.91 2.76
C SER A 33 -2.47 4.38 2.82
N LEU A 34 -2.03 3.67 1.77
CA LEU A 34 -2.12 2.21 1.72
C LEU A 34 -1.15 1.58 2.74
N PRO A 35 -1.62 0.62 3.56
CA PRO A 35 -0.82 0.04 4.64
C PRO A 35 0.37 -0.80 4.15
N THR A 36 0.38 -1.18 2.88
CA THR A 36 1.45 -1.95 2.24
C THR A 36 2.43 -1.09 1.44
N TYR A 37 2.12 0.20 1.24
CA TYR A 37 2.96 1.08 0.43
C TYR A 37 4.25 1.42 1.17
N GLY A 38 5.38 1.24 0.51
CA GLY A 38 6.71 1.47 1.10
C GLY A 38 7.11 0.44 2.14
N VAL A 39 6.45 -0.73 2.22
CA VAL A 39 6.83 -1.81 3.12
C VAL A 39 7.69 -2.83 2.39
N HIS A 40 8.93 -3.01 2.84
CA HIS A 40 9.85 -4.03 2.34
C HIS A 40 9.77 -5.26 3.24
N TYR A 41 9.43 -6.42 2.66
CA TYR A 41 9.24 -7.66 3.41
C TYR A 41 10.47 -8.57 3.33
N TYR A 42 11.03 -8.92 4.49
CA TYR A 42 12.15 -9.85 4.62
C TYR A 42 11.71 -11.11 5.36
N LYS A 43 12.14 -12.28 4.89
CA LYS A 43 11.95 -13.53 5.62
C LYS A 43 13.02 -13.63 6.71
N VAL A 44 12.60 -13.67 7.96
CA VAL A 44 13.49 -13.85 9.11
C VAL A 44 13.09 -15.10 9.89
N LYS A 45 13.98 -15.62 10.72
CA LYS A 45 13.70 -16.74 11.63
C LYS A 45 13.96 -16.27 13.05
N ASP A 46 13.07 -16.61 13.97
CA ASP A 46 13.28 -16.36 15.40
C ASP A 46 14.30 -17.36 15.99
N LYS A 47 14.75 -17.14 17.22
CA LYS A 47 15.67 -18.03 17.96
C LYS A 47 15.15 -19.46 18.06
N GLN A 48 13.84 -19.66 18.03
CA GLN A 48 13.17 -20.97 18.04
C GLN A 48 13.05 -21.59 16.63
N GLY A 49 13.55 -20.92 15.58
CA GLY A 49 13.51 -21.40 14.20
C GLY A 49 12.21 -21.13 13.45
N MET A 50 11.20 -20.53 14.09
CA MET A 50 9.93 -20.20 13.45
C MET A 50 10.13 -19.09 12.40
N PRO A 51 9.61 -19.24 11.17
CA PRO A 51 9.76 -18.22 10.13
C PRO A 51 8.78 -17.06 10.35
N TRP A 52 9.22 -15.84 10.06
CA TRP A 52 8.45 -14.61 10.19
C TRP A 52 8.70 -13.70 8.98
N TRP A 53 7.77 -12.79 8.72
CA TRP A 53 7.99 -11.67 7.82
C TRP A 53 8.28 -10.41 8.62
N LEU A 54 9.42 -9.78 8.33
CA LEU A 54 9.76 -8.47 8.87
C LEU A 54 9.44 -7.43 7.79
N GLY A 55 8.45 -6.58 8.05
CA GLY A 55 8.11 -5.45 7.19
C GLY A 55 8.82 -4.20 7.69
N ILE A 56 9.69 -3.64 6.86
CA ILE A 56 10.40 -2.39 7.13
C ILE A 56 9.75 -1.28 6.30
N SER A 57 9.35 -0.20 6.94
CA SER A 57 8.74 0.96 6.30
C SER A 57 9.26 2.26 6.90
N TYR A 58 8.93 3.39 6.29
CA TYR A 58 9.27 4.70 6.85
C TYR A 58 8.63 4.98 8.23
N ARG A 59 7.56 4.25 8.58
CA ARG A 59 6.89 4.35 9.89
C ARG A 59 7.55 3.49 10.96
N GLY A 60 8.45 2.59 10.60
CA GLY A 60 9.13 1.67 11.50
C GLY A 60 9.12 0.23 11.01
N ILE A 61 9.37 -0.68 11.96
CA ILE A 61 9.51 -2.12 11.72
C ILE A 61 8.28 -2.84 12.29
N GLY A 62 7.63 -3.67 11.48
CA GLY A 62 6.51 -4.51 11.87
C GLY A 62 6.82 -6.00 11.67
N GLN A 63 6.34 -6.85 12.58
CA GLN A 63 6.39 -8.30 12.43
C GLN A 63 5.05 -8.81 11.89
N TYR A 64 5.11 -9.65 10.88
CA TYR A 64 3.97 -10.21 10.18
C TYR A 64 4.06 -11.74 10.18
N ASP A 65 2.91 -12.38 10.22
CA ASP A 65 2.81 -13.83 10.17
C ASP A 65 3.16 -14.31 8.74
N ILE A 66 3.62 -15.56 8.61
CA ILE A 66 3.88 -16.17 7.29
C ILE A 66 2.62 -16.17 6.44
N GLN A 67 1.48 -16.43 7.09
CA GLN A 67 0.19 -16.62 6.43
C GLN A 67 -0.56 -15.31 6.22
N ASP A 68 -0.22 -14.24 6.96
CA ASP A 68 -0.88 -12.93 6.87
C ASP A 68 0.15 -11.78 6.86
N LYS A 69 0.31 -11.18 5.68
CA LYS A 69 1.18 -10.00 5.44
C LYS A 69 0.42 -8.67 5.52
N VAL A 70 -0.88 -8.70 5.76
CA VAL A 70 -1.75 -7.52 5.67
C VAL A 70 -1.88 -6.85 7.04
N LYS A 71 -1.87 -7.62 8.12
CA LYS A 71 -1.95 -7.09 9.48
C LYS A 71 -0.69 -7.40 10.29
N PRO A 72 0.05 -6.38 10.76
CA PRO A 72 1.15 -6.63 11.68
C PRO A 72 0.59 -7.20 13.00
N ARG A 73 1.27 -8.21 13.56
CA ARG A 73 0.95 -8.71 14.91
C ARG A 73 1.49 -7.70 15.93
N ARG A 74 0.69 -7.37 16.95
CA ARG A 74 1.12 -6.56 18.10
C ARG A 74 2.01 -7.38 19.03
#